data_AF-A0A933S7X8-F1
#
_entry.id   AF-A0A933S7X8-F1
#
_cell.length_a   1.000
_cell.length_b   1.000
_cell.length_c   1.000
_cell.angle_alpha   90.00
_cell.angle_beta   90.00
_cell.angle_gamma   90.00
#
_symmetry.space_group_name_H-M   'P 1'
#
loop_
_entity.id
_entity.type
_entity.pdbx_description
1 polymer ?
#
loop_
_entity_poly.entity_id
_entity_poly.type
_entity_poly.pdbx_seq_one_letter_code
_entity_poly.pdbx_strand_id
1 'polypeptide(L)'
;MPFQLQSDPMNVFFRCVEDSSETIMITDKNGTLIYVNPAWTKTYGYTRTEVLGQTPRVLHSEHHNLEFYTKMWSDILNIKKGYWKGEVINRAKDRTLIPVLLTITTFKSLTGEILGFMGIALDIHEQKQLEDKVVHQDRLASIGLLSSGLAHEIGTPLGVIRGRAEILQTQTKDTHIKNGLDVIISQIDRISKLIGSLLRVSRSSTDVKMTRVNVLNVVNDVLALVRDHFKKDSVEVKVNISQDLFALADFSRLEQVLLNLTMNSIHAIQKSIKDCITHTPHVFSITSGGHMEHVCICVSDTGCGISKENMKKLFQPFFTTKKSGE
;
A
#
# COMPACT_ATOMS: atom_id res chain seq x y z
N MET A 1 -12.03 3.16 -52.85
CA MET A 1 -13.44 3.56 -52.78
C MET A 1 -13.60 4.52 -51.60
N PRO A 2 -14.17 5.72 -51.77
CA PRO A 2 -14.47 6.58 -50.64
C PRO A 2 -15.63 5.96 -49.84
N PHE A 3 -15.50 5.90 -48.52
CA PHE A 3 -16.59 5.53 -47.61
C PHE A 3 -17.73 6.54 -47.79
N GLN A 4 -18.80 6.17 -48.50
CA GLN A 4 -20.05 6.93 -48.49
C GLN A 4 -20.76 6.62 -47.17
N LEU A 5 -20.63 7.51 -46.20
CA LEU A 5 -21.48 7.50 -45.00
C LEU A 5 -22.93 7.67 -45.46
N GLN A 6 -23.77 6.65 -45.26
CA GLN A 6 -25.22 6.70 -45.50
C GLN A 6 -25.96 7.61 -44.50
N SER A 7 -25.24 8.35 -43.66
CA SER A 7 -25.73 9.10 -42.49
C SER A 7 -25.24 10.55 -42.55
N ASP A 8 -26.04 11.49 -42.04
CA ASP A 8 -25.64 12.90 -41.87
C ASP A 8 -24.29 12.99 -41.13
N PRO A 9 -23.24 13.58 -41.75
CA PRO A 9 -21.92 13.70 -41.14
C PRO A 9 -21.94 14.29 -39.73
N MET A 10 -22.83 15.24 -39.45
CA MET A 10 -22.93 15.86 -38.13
C MET A 10 -23.39 14.85 -37.06
N ASN A 11 -24.33 13.99 -37.40
CA ASN A 11 -24.81 12.92 -36.52
C ASN A 11 -23.71 11.87 -36.27
N VAL A 12 -22.89 11.57 -37.28
CA VAL A 12 -21.74 10.65 -37.14
C VAL A 12 -20.72 11.22 -36.16
N PHE A 13 -20.33 12.49 -36.32
CA PHE A 13 -19.41 13.14 -35.38
C PHE A 13 -19.97 13.20 -33.96
N PHE A 14 -21.26 13.52 -33.80
CA PHE A 14 -21.91 13.53 -32.51
C PHE A 14 -21.85 12.15 -31.84
N ARG A 15 -22.19 11.08 -32.58
CA ARG A 15 -22.11 9.70 -32.08
C ARG A 15 -20.69 9.32 -31.63
N CYS A 16 -19.66 9.71 -32.39
CA CYS A 16 -18.27 9.47 -31.98
C CYS A 16 -17.91 10.10 -30.63
N VAL A 17 -18.48 11.27 -30.32
CA VAL A 17 -18.25 11.98 -29.05
C VAL A 17 -19.15 11.44 -27.93
N GLU A 18 -20.41 11.15 -28.25
CA GLU A 18 -21.42 10.60 -27.32
C GLU A 18 -21.05 9.19 -26.87
N ASP A 19 -20.60 8.33 -27.77
CA ASP A 19 -20.33 6.91 -27.49
C ASP A 19 -18.85 6.64 -27.10
N SER A 20 -18.03 7.69 -26.98
CA SER A 20 -16.62 7.58 -26.55
C SER A 20 -16.52 7.06 -25.11
N SER A 21 -15.54 6.18 -24.88
CA SER A 21 -15.20 5.63 -23.56
C SER A 21 -14.56 6.66 -22.62
N GLU A 22 -13.86 7.64 -23.18
CA GLU A 22 -13.18 8.69 -22.46
C GLU A 22 -14.17 9.77 -22.02
N THR A 23 -13.88 10.42 -20.90
CA THR A 23 -14.73 11.52 -20.45
C THR A 23 -14.52 12.72 -21.36
N ILE A 24 -15.60 13.22 -21.96
CA ILE A 24 -15.57 14.40 -22.82
C ILE A 24 -16.51 15.46 -22.24
N MET A 25 -16.00 16.68 -22.13
CA MET A 25 -16.78 17.87 -21.78
C MET A 25 -16.47 19.01 -22.74
N ILE A 26 -17.47 19.85 -23.00
CA ILE A 26 -17.32 21.04 -23.83
C ILE A 26 -17.89 22.22 -23.05
N THR A 27 -17.17 23.33 -23.09
CA THR A 27 -17.61 24.60 -22.52
C THR A 27 -17.76 25.67 -23.59
N ASP A 28 -18.54 26.71 -23.27
CA ASP A 28 -18.48 27.99 -23.99
C ASP A 28 -17.14 28.73 -23.73
N LYS A 29 -16.98 29.92 -24.32
CA LYS A 29 -15.82 30.79 -24.14
C LYS A 29 -15.61 31.31 -22.71
N ASN A 30 -16.64 31.25 -21.86
CA ASN A 30 -16.57 31.66 -20.44
C ASN A 30 -16.23 30.48 -19.52
N GLY A 31 -16.10 29.25 -20.07
CA GLY A 31 -15.86 28.04 -19.27
C GLY A 31 -17.13 27.42 -18.69
N THR A 32 -18.31 27.80 -19.19
CA THR A 32 -19.59 27.20 -18.81
C THR A 32 -19.81 25.90 -19.57
N LEU A 33 -20.06 24.79 -18.88
CA LEU A 33 -20.35 23.48 -19.46
C LEU A 33 -21.62 23.54 -20.31
N ILE A 34 -21.46 23.28 -21.61
CA ILE A 34 -22.56 23.19 -22.59
C ILE A 34 -22.83 21.75 -23.02
N TYR A 35 -21.87 20.84 -22.81
CA TYR A 35 -22.02 19.43 -23.12
C TYR A 35 -21.09 18.57 -22.24
N VAL A 36 -21.57 17.38 -21.87
CA VAL A 36 -20.77 16.29 -21.29
C VAL A 36 -21.26 14.97 -21.87
N ASN A 37 -20.37 14.04 -22.19
CA ASN A 37 -20.76 12.73 -22.70
C ASN A 37 -21.21 11.77 -21.56
N PRO A 38 -21.83 10.62 -21.86
CA PRO A 38 -22.22 9.63 -20.87
C PRO A 38 -21.05 9.11 -20.03
N ALA A 39 -19.86 8.92 -20.63
CA ALA A 39 -18.66 8.51 -19.89
C ALA A 39 -18.32 9.50 -18.77
N TRP A 40 -18.39 10.81 -19.03
CA TRP A 40 -18.18 11.84 -18.01
C TRP A 40 -19.16 11.69 -16.83
N THR A 41 -20.44 11.46 -17.11
CA THR A 41 -21.46 11.26 -16.06
C THR A 41 -21.21 10.00 -15.24
N LYS A 42 -20.80 8.90 -15.90
CA LYS A 42 -20.47 7.64 -15.25
C LYS A 42 -19.24 7.77 -14.36
N THR A 43 -18.20 8.46 -14.82
CA THR A 43 -16.94 8.63 -14.07
C THR A 43 -17.11 9.54 -12.86
N TYR A 44 -17.81 10.67 -12.99
CA TYR A 44 -17.89 11.66 -11.91
C TYR A 44 -19.17 11.59 -11.06
N GLY A 45 -20.17 10.79 -11.46
CA GLY A 45 -21.40 10.55 -10.71
C GLY A 45 -22.42 11.70 -10.75
N TYR A 46 -22.21 12.69 -11.61
CA TYR A 46 -23.16 13.78 -11.84
C TYR A 46 -24.04 13.49 -13.05
N THR A 47 -25.30 13.89 -12.99
CA THR A 47 -26.19 13.87 -14.16
C THR A 47 -25.94 15.10 -15.05
N ARG A 48 -26.25 14.99 -16.35
CA ARG A 48 -26.14 16.13 -17.30
C ARG A 48 -26.89 17.36 -16.80
N THR A 49 -28.13 17.18 -16.37
CA THR A 49 -29.00 18.26 -15.88
C THR A 49 -28.45 18.98 -14.65
N GLU A 50 -27.65 18.31 -13.84
CA GLU A 50 -27.02 18.93 -12.67
C GLU A 50 -25.86 19.84 -13.06
N VAL A 51 -25.12 19.54 -14.13
CA VAL A 51 -23.81 20.17 -14.41
C VAL A 51 -23.81 21.11 -15.59
N LEU A 52 -24.75 20.98 -16.52
CA LEU A 52 -24.89 21.93 -17.62
C LEU A 52 -25.20 23.32 -17.06
N GLY A 53 -24.53 24.34 -17.59
CA GLY A 53 -24.59 25.71 -17.06
C GLY A 53 -23.65 25.98 -15.88
N GLN A 54 -22.96 24.97 -15.34
CA GLN A 54 -21.93 25.15 -14.32
C GLN A 54 -20.53 25.23 -14.94
N THR A 55 -19.51 25.48 -14.11
CA THR A 55 -18.10 25.43 -14.55
C THR A 55 -17.47 24.08 -14.15
N PRO A 56 -16.41 23.61 -14.84
CA PRO A 56 -15.67 22.41 -14.45
C PRO A 56 -15.08 22.43 -13.03
N ARG A 57 -15.15 23.57 -12.31
CA ARG A 57 -14.75 23.69 -10.89
C ARG A 57 -15.54 22.77 -9.96
N VAL A 58 -16.68 22.22 -10.39
CA VAL A 58 -17.37 21.14 -9.65
C VAL A 58 -16.49 19.91 -9.42
N LEU A 59 -15.48 19.70 -10.27
CA LEU A 59 -14.50 18.62 -10.17
C LEU A 59 -13.24 19.00 -9.38
N HIS A 60 -13.14 20.24 -8.90
CA HIS A 60 -11.93 20.75 -8.24
C HIS A 60 -11.56 19.89 -7.01
N SER A 61 -10.28 19.56 -6.90
CA SER A 61 -9.68 18.95 -5.71
C SER A 61 -8.65 19.88 -5.07
N GLU A 62 -8.31 19.64 -3.81
CA GLU A 62 -7.32 20.43 -3.06
C GLU A 62 -5.86 20.06 -3.40
N HIS A 63 -5.62 19.25 -4.45
CA HIS A 63 -4.28 18.73 -4.76
C HIS A 63 -3.43 19.68 -5.63
N HIS A 64 -4.05 20.63 -6.32
CA HIS A 64 -3.35 21.57 -7.21
C HIS A 64 -3.47 23.00 -6.71
N ASN A 65 -2.37 23.75 -6.77
CA ASN A 65 -2.33 25.14 -6.30
C ASN A 65 -2.79 26.13 -7.39
N LEU A 66 -2.89 27.41 -7.03
CA LEU A 66 -3.32 28.46 -7.97
C LEU A 66 -2.34 28.62 -9.14
N GLU A 67 -1.05 28.44 -8.90
CA GLU A 67 0.01 28.54 -9.92
C GLU A 67 -0.18 27.50 -11.04
N PHE A 68 -0.52 26.27 -10.66
CA PHE A 68 -0.84 25.19 -11.60
C PHE A 68 -1.97 25.59 -12.55
N TYR A 69 -3.11 26.06 -12.01
CA TYR A 69 -4.25 26.48 -12.84
C TYR A 69 -3.93 27.72 -13.67
N THR A 70 -3.10 28.64 -13.16
CA THR A 70 -2.66 29.84 -13.88
C THR A 70 -1.84 29.44 -15.11
N LYS A 71 -0.89 28.53 -14.95
CA LYS A 71 -0.09 27.99 -16.05
C LYS A 71 -0.97 27.25 -17.06
N MET A 72 -1.91 26.43 -16.60
CA MET A 72 -2.86 25.72 -17.44
C MET A 72 -3.66 26.69 -18.33
N TRP A 73 -4.28 27.72 -17.74
CA TRP A 73 -5.03 28.70 -18.51
C TRP A 73 -4.16 29.54 -19.44
N SER A 74 -2.91 29.84 -19.04
CA SER A 74 -1.96 30.55 -19.90
C SER A 74 -1.65 29.76 -21.18
N ASP A 75 -1.56 28.43 -21.08
CA ASP A 75 -1.30 27.54 -22.22
C ASP A 75 -2.52 27.41 -23.14
N ILE A 76 -3.72 27.27 -22.56
CA ILE A 76 -5.00 27.13 -23.27
C ILE A 76 -5.30 28.41 -24.08
N LEU A 77 -5.11 29.58 -23.47
CA LEU A 77 -5.43 30.88 -24.07
C LEU A 77 -4.32 31.39 -25.00
N ASN A 78 -3.15 30.78 -24.98
CA ASN A 78 -2.06 31.15 -25.87
C ASN A 78 -2.43 30.85 -27.33
N ILE A 79 -2.39 31.86 -28.19
CA ILE A 79 -2.79 31.75 -29.61
C ILE A 79 -1.96 30.72 -30.37
N LYS A 80 -0.65 30.59 -30.05
CA LYS A 80 0.28 29.66 -30.71
C LYS A 80 0.14 28.23 -30.20
N LYS A 81 -0.20 28.05 -28.91
CA LYS A 81 -0.34 26.71 -28.29
C LYS A 81 -1.77 26.20 -28.40
N GLY A 82 -2.74 26.89 -27.80
CA GLY A 82 -4.16 26.56 -27.92
C GLY A 82 -4.61 25.27 -27.24
N TYR A 83 -3.75 24.65 -26.42
CA TYR A 83 -4.09 23.46 -25.64
C TYR A 83 -3.22 23.34 -24.39
N TRP A 84 -3.71 22.57 -23.42
CA TRP A 84 -2.95 22.10 -22.27
C TRP A 84 -3.14 20.61 -22.09
N LYS A 85 -2.10 19.91 -21.63
CA LYS A 85 -2.15 18.49 -21.30
C LYS A 85 -1.36 18.23 -20.02
N GLY A 86 -1.95 17.47 -19.09
CA GLY A 86 -1.28 17.11 -17.85
C GLY A 86 -2.15 16.26 -16.93
N GLU A 87 -1.54 15.77 -15.87
CA GLU A 87 -2.25 15.01 -14.84
C GLU A 87 -3.00 15.95 -13.89
N VAL A 88 -4.26 15.61 -13.62
CA VAL A 88 -5.11 16.30 -12.66
C VAL A 88 -5.74 15.28 -11.73
N ILE A 89 -6.00 15.66 -10.49
CA ILE A 89 -6.81 14.83 -9.59
C ILE A 89 -8.15 15.52 -9.49
N ASN A 90 -9.18 14.89 -10.04
CA ASN A 90 -10.55 15.37 -9.98
C ASN A 90 -11.25 14.75 -8.78
N ARG A 91 -12.25 15.46 -8.25
CA ARG A 91 -13.12 14.95 -7.18
C ARG A 91 -14.51 14.72 -7.73
N ALA A 92 -14.96 13.47 -7.70
CA ALA A 92 -16.31 13.08 -8.08
C ALA A 92 -17.35 13.55 -7.05
N LYS A 93 -18.64 13.42 -7.37
CA LYS A 93 -19.77 13.86 -6.53
C LYS A 93 -19.79 13.20 -5.15
N ASP A 94 -19.40 11.93 -5.09
CA ASP A 94 -19.25 11.11 -3.88
C ASP A 94 -17.96 11.41 -3.09
N ARG A 95 -17.17 12.40 -3.54
CA ARG A 95 -15.85 12.80 -3.03
C ARG A 95 -14.70 11.84 -3.35
N THR A 96 -14.92 10.82 -4.19
CA THR A 96 -13.85 9.96 -4.69
C THR A 96 -12.85 10.79 -5.49
N LEU A 97 -11.54 10.57 -5.24
CA LEU A 97 -10.46 11.22 -5.97
C LEU A 97 -10.07 10.36 -7.17
N ILE A 98 -10.18 10.94 -8.36
CA ILE A 98 -9.94 10.26 -9.63
C ILE A 98 -8.74 10.93 -10.31
N PRO A 99 -7.57 10.27 -10.37
CA PRO A 99 -6.46 10.77 -11.15
C PRO A 99 -6.79 10.63 -12.64
N VAL A 100 -6.64 11.72 -13.38
CA VAL A 100 -6.90 11.76 -14.82
C VAL A 100 -5.76 12.38 -15.58
N LEU A 101 -5.49 11.88 -16.78
CA LEU A 101 -4.72 12.60 -17.78
C LEU A 101 -5.70 13.48 -18.58
N LEU A 102 -5.66 14.78 -18.32
CA LEU A 102 -6.57 15.76 -18.90
C LEU A 102 -5.90 16.49 -20.06
N THR A 103 -6.59 16.54 -21.20
CA THR A 103 -6.25 17.40 -22.34
C THR A 103 -7.36 18.42 -22.52
N ILE A 104 -7.02 19.71 -22.53
CA ILE A 104 -7.96 20.80 -22.80
C ILE A 104 -7.52 21.48 -24.10
N THR A 105 -8.41 21.55 -25.07
CA THR A 105 -8.15 22.16 -26.38
C THR A 105 -9.12 23.30 -26.63
N THR A 106 -8.60 24.42 -27.09
CA THR A 106 -9.38 25.58 -27.51
C THR A 106 -9.89 25.37 -28.93
N PHE A 107 -11.19 25.51 -29.16
CA PHE A 107 -11.75 25.50 -30.52
C PHE A 107 -12.20 26.91 -30.93
N LYS A 108 -11.88 27.28 -32.17
CA LYS A 108 -11.99 28.64 -32.68
C LYS A 108 -12.91 28.70 -33.90
N SER A 109 -13.49 29.87 -34.14
CA SER A 109 -14.21 30.16 -35.38
C SER A 109 -13.24 30.25 -36.56
N LEU A 110 -13.79 30.31 -37.78
CA LEU A 110 -13.02 30.59 -39.00
C LEU A 110 -12.30 31.95 -38.97
N THR A 111 -12.77 32.88 -38.14
CA THR A 111 -12.17 34.21 -37.93
C THR A 111 -11.13 34.23 -36.80
N GLY A 112 -10.89 33.09 -36.13
CA GLY A 112 -9.92 32.96 -35.04
C GLY A 112 -10.43 33.31 -33.65
N GLU A 113 -11.72 33.65 -33.49
CA GLU A 113 -12.34 33.90 -32.19
C GLU A 113 -12.47 32.58 -31.41
N ILE A 114 -12.19 32.61 -30.11
CA ILE A 114 -12.39 31.45 -29.23
C ILE A 114 -13.90 31.23 -29.05
N LEU A 115 -14.38 30.07 -29.49
CA LEU A 115 -15.78 29.66 -29.30
C LEU A 115 -15.97 28.92 -27.97
N GLY A 116 -14.94 28.21 -27.51
CA GLY A 116 -14.97 27.49 -26.25
C GLY A 116 -13.79 26.54 -26.08
N PHE A 117 -13.97 25.61 -25.15
CA PHE A 117 -12.94 24.63 -24.78
C PHE A 117 -13.51 23.22 -24.76
N MET A 118 -12.74 22.25 -25.24
CA MET A 118 -13.04 20.82 -25.15
C MET A 118 -12.05 20.17 -24.19
N GLY A 119 -12.57 19.53 -23.13
CA GLY A 119 -11.79 18.74 -22.19
C GLY A 119 -12.00 17.26 -22.44
N ILE A 120 -10.92 16.51 -22.62
CA ILE A 120 -10.92 15.05 -22.65
C ILE A 120 -10.09 14.55 -21.47
N ALA A 121 -10.70 13.79 -20.57
CA ALA A 121 -10.01 13.19 -19.43
C ALA A 121 -10.03 11.66 -19.52
N LEU A 122 -8.83 11.08 -19.51
CA LEU A 122 -8.59 9.65 -19.38
C LEU A 122 -8.38 9.32 -17.91
N ASP A 123 -9.17 8.39 -17.35
CA ASP A 123 -8.91 7.85 -16.02
C ASP A 123 -7.62 7.01 -16.06
N ILE A 124 -6.66 7.37 -15.20
CA ILE A 124 -5.34 6.69 -15.12
C ILE A 124 -5.17 5.92 -13.81
N HIS A 125 -6.26 5.62 -13.11
CA HIS A 125 -6.22 4.92 -11.83
C HIS A 125 -5.56 3.55 -11.94
N GLU A 126 -5.98 2.72 -12.89
CA GLU A 126 -5.42 1.38 -13.12
C GLU A 126 -3.95 1.44 -13.55
N GLN A 127 -3.61 2.39 -14.44
CA GLN A 127 -2.24 2.60 -14.88
C GLN A 127 -1.31 2.92 -13.70
N LYS A 128 -1.72 3.85 -12.82
CA LYS A 128 -0.92 4.20 -11.63
C LYS A 128 -0.75 3.01 -10.69
N GLN A 129 -1.79 2.19 -10.50
CA GLN A 129 -1.66 0.98 -9.68
C GLN A 129 -0.67 -0.04 -10.27
N LEU A 130 -0.64 -0.17 -11.59
CA LEU A 130 0.32 -1.06 -12.27
C LEU A 130 1.74 -0.52 -12.19
N GLU A 131 1.93 0.78 -12.41
CA GLU A 131 3.23 1.46 -12.26
C GLU A 131 3.79 1.28 -10.84
N ASP A 132 2.96 1.51 -9.81
CA ASP A 132 3.35 1.31 -8.41
C ASP A 132 3.73 -0.15 -8.12
N LYS A 133 2.99 -1.12 -8.69
CA LYS A 133 3.31 -2.55 -8.55
C LYS A 133 4.65 -2.90 -9.19
N VAL A 134 4.93 -2.38 -10.39
CA VAL A 134 6.20 -2.62 -11.09
C VAL A 134 7.37 -2.03 -10.30
N VAL A 135 7.26 -0.78 -9.85
CA VAL A 135 8.29 -0.13 -9.03
C VAL A 135 8.51 -0.89 -7.71
N HIS A 136 7.44 -1.40 -7.11
CA HIS A 136 7.53 -2.22 -5.90
C HIS A 136 8.24 -3.56 -6.16
N GLN A 137 7.88 -4.27 -7.23
CA GLN A 137 8.49 -5.53 -7.61
C GLN A 137 9.98 -5.38 -7.96
N ASP A 138 10.35 -4.33 -8.70
CA ASP A 138 11.73 -4.05 -9.08
C ASP A 138 12.62 -3.77 -7.86
N ARG A 139 12.09 -3.02 -6.88
CA ARG A 139 12.76 -2.81 -5.59
C ARG A 139 12.95 -4.11 -4.82
N LEU A 140 11.92 -4.96 -4.76
CA LEU A 140 12.00 -6.25 -4.07
C LEU A 140 12.97 -7.21 -4.76
N ALA A 141 12.99 -7.25 -6.10
CA ALA A 141 13.90 -8.07 -6.88
C ALA A 141 15.37 -7.62 -6.72
N SER A 142 15.62 -6.30 -6.77
CA SER A 142 16.95 -5.71 -6.56
C SER A 142 17.50 -5.98 -5.16
N ILE A 143 16.66 -5.81 -4.13
CA ILE A 143 17.00 -6.23 -2.77
C ILE A 143 17.24 -7.74 -2.75
N GLY A 144 16.42 -8.51 -3.45
CA GLY A 144 16.48 -9.96 -3.45
C GLY A 144 17.80 -10.55 -3.96
N LEU A 145 18.22 -10.13 -5.14
CA LEU A 145 19.40 -10.66 -5.81
C LEU A 145 20.69 -10.38 -5.03
N LEU A 146 20.81 -9.17 -4.45
CA LEU A 146 21.97 -8.76 -3.66
C LEU A 146 22.00 -9.40 -2.27
N SER A 147 20.83 -9.70 -1.70
CA SER A 147 20.72 -10.20 -0.33
C SER A 147 21.35 -11.58 -0.12
N SER A 148 21.30 -12.50 -1.09
CA SER A 148 21.85 -13.85 -0.91
C SER A 148 23.38 -13.88 -0.86
N GLY A 149 24.05 -13.09 -1.69
CA GLY A 149 25.51 -12.92 -1.64
C GLY A 149 25.94 -12.17 -0.39
N LEU A 150 25.32 -11.01 -0.12
CA LEU A 150 25.62 -10.17 1.04
C LEU A 150 25.38 -10.91 2.37
N ALA A 151 24.33 -11.72 2.48
CA ALA A 151 24.07 -12.48 3.70
C ALA A 151 25.18 -13.49 4.02
N HIS A 152 25.73 -14.14 2.99
CA HIS A 152 26.85 -15.07 3.16
C HIS A 152 28.14 -14.31 3.53
N GLU A 153 28.40 -13.19 2.87
CA GLU A 153 29.57 -12.35 3.10
C GLU A 153 29.56 -11.64 4.46
N ILE A 154 28.38 -11.27 4.99
CA ILE A 154 28.23 -10.68 6.32
C ILE A 154 28.14 -11.77 7.41
N GLY A 155 27.50 -12.90 7.11
CA GLY A 155 27.36 -14.01 8.06
C GLY A 155 28.70 -14.60 8.49
N THR A 156 29.66 -14.67 7.57
CA THR A 156 31.00 -15.21 7.81
C THR A 156 31.79 -14.43 8.88
N PRO A 157 32.01 -13.11 8.77
CA PRO A 157 32.71 -12.34 9.80
C PRO A 157 31.91 -12.29 11.11
N LEU A 158 30.57 -12.23 11.08
CA LEU A 158 29.75 -12.29 12.29
C LEU A 158 29.93 -13.61 13.06
N GLY A 159 30.02 -14.74 12.35
CA GLY A 159 30.30 -16.04 12.95
C GLY A 159 31.66 -16.08 13.65
N VAL A 160 32.70 -15.48 13.04
CA VAL A 160 34.03 -15.37 13.65
C VAL A 160 34.00 -14.51 14.92
N ILE A 161 33.35 -13.34 14.87
CA ILE A 161 33.22 -12.44 16.02
C ILE A 161 32.44 -13.13 17.15
N ARG A 162 31.33 -13.79 16.83
CA ARG A 162 30.52 -14.54 17.80
C ARG A 162 31.32 -15.63 18.48
N GLY A 163 32.02 -16.46 17.71
CA GLY A 163 32.86 -17.52 18.25
C GLY A 163 33.97 -17.00 19.16
N ARG A 164 34.60 -15.87 18.82
CA ARG A 164 35.61 -15.22 19.70
C ARG A 164 34.98 -14.68 20.98
N ALA A 165 33.82 -14.04 20.89
CA ALA A 165 33.10 -13.53 22.06
C ALA A 165 32.71 -14.66 23.02
N GLU A 166 32.18 -15.76 22.50
CA GLU A 166 31.83 -16.95 23.30
C GLU A 166 33.06 -17.56 23.98
N ILE A 167 34.19 -17.71 23.26
CA ILE A 167 35.44 -18.21 23.85
C ILE A 167 35.90 -17.31 25.00
N LEU A 168 35.96 -15.99 24.78
CA LEU A 168 36.36 -15.04 25.82
C LEU A 168 35.43 -15.08 27.04
N GLN A 169 34.14 -15.31 26.81
CA GLN A 169 33.14 -15.40 27.87
C GLN A 169 33.35 -16.63 28.76
N THR A 170 33.78 -17.76 28.17
CA THR A 170 34.15 -18.97 28.93
C THR A 170 35.47 -18.83 29.70
N GLN A 171 36.39 -18.01 29.21
CA GLN A 171 37.73 -17.85 29.79
C GLN A 171 37.79 -16.77 30.89
N THR A 172 36.91 -15.77 30.83
CA THR A 172 36.89 -14.68 31.81
C THR A 172 36.06 -15.04 33.05
N LYS A 173 36.54 -14.62 34.22
CA LYS A 173 35.78 -14.64 35.49
C LYS A 173 35.20 -13.27 35.84
N ASP A 174 35.61 -12.22 35.12
CA ASP A 174 35.15 -10.86 35.36
C ASP A 174 33.72 -10.66 34.84
N THR A 175 32.81 -10.35 35.77
CA THR A 175 31.38 -10.15 35.49
C THR A 175 31.13 -8.94 34.58
N HIS A 176 31.95 -7.89 34.66
CA HIS A 176 31.81 -6.71 33.81
C HIS A 176 32.16 -7.04 32.35
N ILE A 177 33.22 -7.83 32.15
CA ILE A 177 33.61 -8.31 30.81
C ILE A 177 32.56 -9.25 30.25
N LYS A 178 32.00 -10.17 31.06
CA LYS A 178 30.90 -11.05 30.63
C LYS A 178 29.70 -10.28 30.13
N ASN A 179 29.25 -9.28 30.88
CA ASN A 179 28.12 -8.43 30.48
C ASN A 179 28.40 -7.70 29.14
N GLY A 180 29.63 -7.22 28.93
CA GLY A 180 30.03 -6.61 27.66
C GLY A 180 29.99 -7.60 26.49
N LEU A 181 30.43 -8.84 26.71
CA LEU A 181 30.40 -9.91 25.70
C LEU A 181 28.96 -10.34 25.37
N ASP A 182 28.08 -10.40 26.37
CA ASP A 182 26.64 -10.67 26.16
C ASP A 182 25.98 -9.62 25.26
N VAL A 183 26.33 -8.35 25.45
CA VAL A 183 25.85 -7.27 24.57
C VAL A 183 26.33 -7.50 23.13
N ILE A 184 27.60 -7.85 22.91
CA ILE A 184 28.14 -8.12 21.56
C ILE A 184 27.38 -9.28 20.91
N ILE A 185 27.23 -10.40 21.62
CA ILE A 185 26.51 -11.58 21.11
C ILE A 185 25.06 -11.21 20.76
N SER A 186 24.38 -10.45 21.61
CA SER A 186 23.01 -10.00 21.35
C SER A 186 22.88 -9.13 20.09
N GLN A 187 23.88 -8.29 19.79
CA GLN A 187 23.88 -7.48 18.57
C GLN A 187 24.14 -8.32 17.33
N ILE A 188 25.01 -9.33 17.43
CA ILE A 188 25.23 -10.29 16.32
C ILE A 188 23.93 -11.03 16.01
N ASP A 189 23.25 -11.57 17.02
CA ASP A 189 21.97 -12.26 16.85
C ASP A 189 20.91 -11.34 16.22
N ARG A 190 20.89 -10.06 16.61
CA ARG A 190 20.02 -9.05 16.01
C ARG A 190 20.33 -8.83 14.53
N ILE A 191 21.60 -8.70 14.15
CA ILE A 191 22.00 -8.52 12.75
C ILE A 191 21.65 -9.77 11.94
N SER A 192 21.91 -10.97 12.46
CA SER A 192 21.54 -12.23 11.80
C SER A 192 20.03 -12.35 11.58
N LYS A 193 19.19 -11.92 12.54
CA LYS A 193 17.73 -11.86 12.36
C LYS A 193 17.31 -10.89 11.26
N LEU A 194 17.94 -9.72 11.16
CA LEU A 194 17.66 -8.74 10.10
C LEU A 194 18.03 -9.27 8.71
N ILE A 195 19.21 -9.86 8.57
CA ILE A 195 19.67 -10.50 7.33
C ILE A 195 18.74 -11.66 6.94
N GLY A 196 18.37 -12.51 7.90
CA GLY A 196 17.44 -13.61 7.66
C GLY A 196 16.06 -13.12 7.21
N SER A 197 15.57 -12.02 7.77
CA SER A 197 14.30 -11.40 7.36
C SER A 197 14.38 -10.85 5.94
N LEU A 198 15.51 -10.24 5.57
CA LEU A 198 15.77 -9.72 4.23
C LEU A 198 15.83 -10.83 3.17
N LEU A 199 16.53 -11.93 3.46
CA LEU A 199 16.62 -13.09 2.59
C LEU A 199 15.26 -13.77 2.32
N ARG A 200 14.33 -13.72 3.27
CA ARG A 200 12.99 -14.29 3.08
C ARG A 200 12.15 -13.50 2.09
N VAL A 201 12.32 -12.18 2.06
CA VAL A 201 11.70 -11.30 1.06
C VAL A 201 12.26 -11.59 -0.34
N SER A 202 13.56 -11.89 -0.42
CA SER A 202 14.26 -12.28 -1.66
C SER A 202 13.83 -13.62 -2.25
N ARG A 203 13.76 -14.66 -1.41
CA ARG A 203 13.57 -16.06 -1.83
C ARG A 203 12.11 -16.44 -2.09
N SER A 204 11.34 -15.54 -2.70
CA SER A 204 9.91 -15.73 -2.92
C SER A 204 9.55 -16.81 -3.94
N SER A 205 10.50 -17.46 -4.62
CA SER A 205 10.19 -18.45 -5.65
C SER A 205 11.20 -19.61 -5.65
N THR A 206 10.88 -20.76 -5.03
CA THR A 206 11.27 -22.10 -5.57
C THR A 206 10.77 -23.34 -4.79
N ASP A 207 10.37 -23.27 -3.51
CA ASP A 207 9.89 -24.48 -2.79
C ASP A 207 8.76 -24.16 -1.78
N VAL A 208 7.58 -23.78 -2.26
CA VAL A 208 6.40 -23.71 -1.39
C VAL A 208 5.70 -25.06 -1.40
N LYS A 209 5.79 -25.81 -0.30
CA LYS A 209 5.10 -27.09 -0.16
C LYS A 209 3.69 -26.84 0.37
N MET A 210 2.76 -26.61 -0.55
CA MET A 210 1.34 -26.48 -0.21
C MET A 210 0.80 -27.82 0.27
N THR A 211 0.40 -27.88 1.54
CA THR A 211 -0.16 -29.08 2.17
C THR A 211 -1.43 -28.71 2.92
N ARG A 212 -2.25 -29.71 3.23
CA ARG A 212 -3.43 -29.51 4.09
C ARG A 212 -2.95 -29.40 5.53
N VAL A 213 -2.95 -28.19 6.07
CA VAL A 213 -2.46 -27.86 7.41
C VAL A 213 -3.63 -27.61 8.35
N ASN A 214 -3.61 -28.21 9.55
CA ASN A 214 -4.55 -27.87 10.61
C ASN A 214 -4.10 -26.56 11.27
N VAL A 215 -4.92 -25.51 11.17
CA VAL A 215 -4.57 -24.16 11.64
C VAL A 215 -4.43 -24.12 13.17
N LEU A 216 -5.26 -24.86 13.90
CA LEU A 216 -5.20 -24.90 15.36
C LEU A 216 -3.87 -25.49 15.86
N ASN A 217 -3.35 -26.52 15.19
CA ASN A 217 -2.04 -27.10 15.55
C ASN A 217 -0.91 -26.08 15.41
N VAL A 218 -0.87 -25.34 14.30
CA VAL A 218 0.14 -24.29 14.09
C VAL A 218 0.06 -23.22 15.18
N VAL A 219 -1.17 -22.80 15.54
CA VAL A 219 -1.39 -21.80 16.58
C VAL A 219 -0.92 -22.30 17.94
N ASN A 220 -1.19 -23.56 18.28
CA ASN A 220 -0.72 -24.17 19.52
C ASN A 220 0.81 -24.25 19.58
N ASP A 221 1.47 -24.62 18.48
CA ASP A 221 2.93 -24.69 18.40
C ASP A 221 3.55 -23.30 18.62
N VAL A 222 3.01 -22.27 17.97
CA VAL A 222 3.45 -20.88 18.17
C VAL A 222 3.24 -20.42 19.62
N LEU A 223 2.08 -20.68 20.21
CA LEU A 223 1.78 -20.30 21.60
C LEU A 223 2.66 -21.02 22.61
N ALA A 224 3.07 -22.26 22.33
CA ALA A 224 4.02 -22.99 23.17
C ALA A 224 5.38 -22.29 23.21
N LEU A 225 5.86 -21.74 22.09
CA LEU A 225 7.14 -21.04 21.99
C LEU A 225 7.17 -19.71 22.75
N VAL A 226 6.04 -19.01 22.86
CA VAL A 226 5.98 -17.66 23.46
C VAL A 226 5.31 -17.62 24.84
N ARG A 227 4.91 -18.78 25.38
CA ARG A 227 4.12 -18.90 26.63
C ARG A 227 4.67 -18.10 27.80
N ASP A 228 5.99 -18.08 27.97
CA ASP A 228 6.64 -17.41 29.10
C ASP A 228 6.59 -15.88 29.01
N HIS A 229 6.48 -15.32 27.80
CA HIS A 229 6.32 -13.88 27.60
C HIS A 229 4.95 -13.41 28.13
N PHE A 230 3.89 -14.18 27.90
CA PHE A 230 2.54 -13.82 28.37
C PHE A 230 2.35 -14.01 29.88
N LYS A 231 3.01 -15.02 30.48
CA LYS A 231 2.93 -15.27 31.93
C LYS A 231 3.54 -14.13 32.76
N LYS A 232 4.67 -13.58 32.29
CA LYS A 232 5.38 -12.51 32.99
C LYS A 232 4.54 -11.23 33.11
N ASP A 233 3.70 -10.99 32.10
CA ASP A 233 2.99 -9.73 31.89
C ASP A 233 1.48 -9.82 32.25
N SER A 234 1.03 -10.91 32.91
CA SER A 234 -0.37 -11.15 33.32
C SER A 234 -1.40 -10.96 32.20
N VAL A 235 -1.07 -11.43 30.99
CA VAL A 235 -1.92 -11.30 29.80
C VAL A 235 -2.91 -12.46 29.71
N GLU A 236 -4.19 -12.16 29.49
CA GLU A 236 -5.21 -13.17 29.19
C GLU A 236 -5.10 -13.62 27.73
N VAL A 237 -4.85 -14.92 27.50
CA VAL A 237 -4.71 -15.50 26.16
C VAL A 237 -5.99 -16.24 25.78
N LYS A 238 -6.66 -15.79 24.71
CA LYS A 238 -7.90 -16.39 24.18
C LYS A 238 -7.68 -17.00 22.80
N VAL A 239 -7.99 -18.27 22.62
CA VAL A 239 -7.94 -18.93 21.31
C VAL A 239 -9.33 -19.41 20.94
N ASN A 240 -9.86 -18.94 19.83
CA ASN A 240 -11.16 -19.37 19.29
C ASN A 240 -11.00 -19.80 17.83
N ILE A 241 -10.54 -21.03 17.66
CA ILE A 241 -10.30 -21.67 16.36
C ILE A 241 -10.91 -23.06 16.41
N SER A 242 -11.67 -23.42 15.37
CA SER A 242 -12.25 -24.77 15.24
C SER A 242 -11.15 -25.82 15.08
N GLN A 243 -11.31 -26.97 15.75
CA GLN A 243 -10.37 -28.10 15.66
C GLN A 243 -10.29 -28.66 14.23
N ASP A 244 -11.36 -28.54 13.46
CA ASP A 244 -11.46 -29.04 12.09
C ASP A 244 -11.14 -27.98 11.02
N LEU A 245 -10.49 -26.88 11.42
CA LEU A 245 -10.10 -25.84 10.47
C LEU A 245 -8.79 -26.20 9.76
N PHE A 246 -8.90 -26.49 8.46
CA PHE A 246 -7.76 -26.76 7.59
C PHE A 246 -7.58 -25.67 6.55
N ALA A 247 -6.32 -25.33 6.26
CA ALA A 247 -5.94 -24.43 5.18
C ALA A 247 -4.91 -25.13 4.28
N LEU A 248 -4.96 -24.83 2.97
CA LEU A 248 -3.90 -25.22 2.05
C LEU A 248 -2.74 -24.22 2.20
N ALA A 249 -1.66 -24.63 2.85
CA ALA A 249 -0.54 -23.75 3.17
C ALA A 249 0.77 -24.53 3.32
N ASP A 250 1.88 -23.79 3.31
CA ASP A 250 3.15 -24.29 3.84
C ASP A 250 3.15 -24.08 5.37
N PHE A 251 3.25 -25.18 6.11
CA PHE A 251 3.23 -25.16 7.58
C PHE A 251 4.25 -24.18 8.16
N SER A 252 5.51 -24.25 7.69
CA SER A 252 6.61 -23.45 8.23
C SER A 252 6.44 -21.95 7.97
N ARG A 253 5.85 -21.60 6.82
CA ARG A 253 5.56 -20.20 6.49
C ARG A 253 4.38 -19.67 7.29
N LEU A 254 3.34 -20.47 7.47
CA LEU A 254 2.19 -20.09 8.28
C LEU A 254 2.58 -19.90 9.76
N GLU A 255 3.36 -20.84 10.30
CA GLU A 255 3.94 -20.75 11.65
C GLU A 255 4.73 -19.45 11.82
N GLN A 256 5.58 -19.11 10.85
CA GLN A 256 6.38 -17.90 10.90
C GLN A 256 5.54 -16.62 10.88
N VAL A 257 4.50 -16.54 10.05
CA VAL A 257 3.59 -15.39 10.02
C VAL A 257 2.91 -15.21 11.37
N LEU A 258 2.38 -16.30 11.94
CA LEU A 258 1.71 -16.28 13.23
C LEU A 258 2.67 -15.91 14.37
N LEU A 259 3.89 -16.44 14.36
CA LEU A 259 4.93 -16.08 15.33
C LEU A 259 5.27 -14.59 15.26
N ASN A 260 5.44 -14.04 14.05
CA ASN A 260 5.73 -12.61 13.85
C ASN A 260 4.61 -11.71 14.39
N LEU A 261 3.35 -12.03 14.06
CA LEU A 261 2.20 -11.26 14.55
C LEU A 261 2.10 -11.36 16.08
N THR A 262 2.27 -12.57 16.63
CA THR A 262 2.23 -12.81 18.08
C THR A 262 3.34 -12.04 18.82
N MET A 263 4.56 -12.05 18.30
CA MET A 263 5.67 -11.26 18.86
C MET A 263 5.41 -9.76 18.76
N ASN A 264 4.81 -9.28 17.68
CA ASN A 264 4.43 -7.86 17.56
C ASN A 264 3.39 -7.47 18.62
N SER A 265 2.38 -8.31 18.85
CA SER A 265 1.39 -8.11 19.90
C SER A 265 1.99 -8.14 21.30
N ILE A 266 2.90 -9.08 21.60
CA ILE A 266 3.63 -9.12 22.88
C ILE A 266 4.35 -7.79 23.13
N HIS A 267 5.12 -7.31 22.16
CA HIS A 267 5.85 -6.05 22.31
C HIS A 267 4.91 -4.85 22.46
N ALA A 268 3.78 -4.82 21.76
CA ALA A 268 2.78 -3.75 21.87
C ALA A 268 2.14 -3.72 23.26
N ILE A 269 1.85 -4.89 23.83
CA ILE A 269 1.34 -5.04 25.21
C ILE A 269 2.40 -4.62 26.22
N GLN A 270 3.64 -5.11 26.11
CA GLN A 270 4.73 -4.75 27.01
C GLN A 270 4.99 -3.25 27.07
N LYS A 271 4.95 -2.59 25.91
CA LYS A 271 5.04 -1.14 25.83
C LYS A 271 3.86 -0.46 26.50
N SER A 272 2.64 -0.96 26.28
CA SER A 272 1.43 -0.45 26.95
C SER A 272 1.52 -0.54 28.47
N ILE A 273 2.04 -1.65 29.00
CA ILE A 273 2.27 -1.85 30.45
C ILE A 273 3.31 -0.84 30.95
N LYS A 274 4.45 -0.71 30.25
CA LYS A 274 5.53 0.23 30.61
C LYS A 274 5.06 1.68 30.61
N ASP A 275 4.24 2.05 29.63
CA ASP A 275 3.72 3.41 29.46
C ASP A 275 2.43 3.66 30.29
N CYS A 276 2.01 2.69 31.12
CA CYS A 276 0.80 2.73 31.96
C CYS A 276 -0.49 3.07 31.17
N ILE A 277 -0.59 2.58 29.93
CA ILE A 277 -1.73 2.83 29.04
C ILE A 277 -2.89 1.89 29.44
N THR A 278 -4.07 2.47 29.56
CA THR A 278 -5.26 2.00 30.31
C THR A 278 -5.99 0.81 29.69
N HIS A 279 -5.47 -0.41 29.74
CA HIS A 279 -6.26 -1.64 29.48
C HIS A 279 -5.73 -2.85 30.25
N THR A 280 -5.84 -2.82 31.58
CA THR A 280 -5.65 -4.01 32.42
C THR A 280 -7.01 -4.65 32.73
N PRO A 281 -7.17 -5.98 32.58
CA PRO A 281 -6.17 -6.93 32.07
C PRO A 281 -5.94 -6.79 30.57
N HIS A 282 -4.69 -6.97 30.13
CA HIS A 282 -4.38 -7.06 28.71
C HIS A 282 -4.87 -8.39 28.14
N VAL A 283 -5.41 -8.36 26.93
CA VAL A 283 -5.93 -9.53 26.24
C VAL A 283 -5.19 -9.71 24.93
N PHE A 284 -4.70 -10.92 24.70
CA PHE A 284 -4.23 -11.38 23.40
C PHE A 284 -5.19 -12.46 22.90
N SER A 285 -5.65 -12.35 21.65
CA SER A 285 -6.56 -13.34 21.09
C SER A 285 -6.25 -13.71 19.66
N ILE A 286 -6.41 -15.00 19.34
CA ILE A 286 -6.37 -15.51 17.97
C ILE A 286 -7.73 -16.15 17.68
N THR A 287 -8.41 -15.64 16.66
CA THR A 287 -9.71 -16.15 16.23
C THR A 287 -9.68 -16.55 14.77
N SER A 288 -10.51 -17.51 14.38
CA SER A 288 -10.71 -17.85 12.97
C SER A 288 -12.10 -17.48 12.47
N GLY A 289 -12.18 -17.13 11.19
CA GLY A 289 -13.42 -16.95 10.45
C GLY A 289 -13.20 -17.25 8.97
N GLY A 290 -13.99 -16.63 8.10
CA GLY A 290 -13.86 -16.79 6.64
C GLY A 290 -15.15 -17.30 6.01
N HIS A 291 -15.17 -17.33 4.68
CA HIS A 291 -16.35 -17.65 3.88
C HIS A 291 -15.94 -18.56 2.71
N MET A 292 -16.64 -19.69 2.54
CA MET A 292 -16.58 -20.70 1.48
C MET A 292 -15.17 -21.15 0.99
N GLU A 293 -14.37 -20.25 0.42
CA GLU A 293 -13.09 -20.55 -0.23
C GLU A 293 -11.86 -20.05 0.53
N HIS A 294 -12.03 -19.21 1.57
CA HIS A 294 -10.92 -18.60 2.29
C HIS A 294 -11.06 -18.77 3.80
N VAL A 295 -9.92 -19.01 4.46
CA VAL A 295 -9.78 -19.00 5.91
C VAL A 295 -9.25 -17.63 6.34
N CYS A 296 -9.95 -16.97 7.27
CA CYS A 296 -9.48 -15.74 7.91
C CYS A 296 -8.94 -16.07 9.30
N ILE A 297 -7.70 -15.67 9.58
CA ILE A 297 -7.11 -15.75 10.92
C ILE A 297 -6.91 -14.32 11.41
N CYS A 298 -7.51 -13.99 12.55
CA CYS A 298 -7.37 -12.67 13.17
C CYS A 298 -6.51 -12.80 14.43
N VAL A 299 -5.44 -12.02 14.51
CA VAL A 299 -4.63 -11.84 15.71
C VAL A 299 -4.94 -10.45 16.26
N SER A 300 -5.34 -10.38 17.53
CA SER A 300 -5.75 -9.14 18.18
C SER A 300 -5.06 -9.01 19.53
N ASP A 301 -4.71 -7.78 19.88
CA ASP A 301 -4.14 -7.43 21.18
C ASP A 301 -4.71 -6.11 21.71
N THR A 302 -4.56 -5.88 23.01
CA THR A 302 -4.90 -4.63 23.69
C THR A 302 -3.66 -3.81 24.04
N GLY A 303 -2.62 -3.85 23.21
CA GLY A 303 -1.39 -3.07 23.38
C GLY A 303 -1.53 -1.59 22.99
N CYS A 304 -0.41 -0.92 22.75
CA CYS A 304 -0.37 0.52 22.46
C CYS A 304 -1.00 0.94 21.12
N GLY A 305 -1.41 -0.02 20.28
CA GLY A 305 -2.03 0.24 18.98
C GLY A 305 -1.09 0.91 17.96
N ILE A 306 -1.67 1.37 16.85
CA ILE A 306 -0.96 1.98 15.73
C ILE A 306 -1.64 3.30 15.36
N SER A 307 -0.86 4.38 15.21
CA SER A 307 -1.40 5.68 14.80
C SER A 307 -1.89 5.66 13.35
N LYS A 308 -2.91 6.50 13.03
CA LYS A 308 -3.48 6.58 11.67
C LYS A 308 -2.45 6.90 10.58
N GLU A 309 -1.40 7.65 10.91
CA GLU A 309 -0.32 7.95 9.97
C GLU A 309 0.52 6.70 9.65
N ASN A 310 0.82 5.89 10.67
CA ASN A 310 1.67 4.71 10.55
C ASN A 310 0.95 3.52 9.92
N MET A 311 -0.38 3.49 9.94
CA MET A 311 -1.19 2.45 9.28
C MET A 311 -0.85 2.30 7.78
N LYS A 312 -0.56 3.42 7.08
CA LYS A 312 -0.20 3.38 5.66
C LYS A 312 1.22 2.84 5.39
N LYS A 313 2.07 2.79 6.42
CA LYS A 313 3.48 2.42 6.34
C LYS A 313 3.75 1.00 6.88
N LEU A 314 2.73 0.32 7.42
CA LEU A 314 2.86 -0.94 8.17
C LEU A 314 3.59 -2.05 7.40
N PHE A 315 3.33 -2.16 6.10
CA PHE A 315 3.94 -3.16 5.23
C PHE A 315 5.14 -2.64 4.43
N GLN A 316 5.63 -1.43 4.72
CA GLN A 316 6.86 -0.93 4.10
C GLN A 316 8.07 -1.66 4.70
N PRO A 317 8.97 -2.20 3.88
CA PRO A 317 10.20 -2.83 4.38
C PRO A 317 10.98 -1.89 5.30
N PHE A 318 11.49 -2.41 6.41
CA PHE A 318 12.30 -1.70 7.41
C PHE A 318 11.60 -0.58 8.20
N PHE A 319 10.30 -0.34 7.97
CA PHE A 319 9.54 0.59 8.79
C PHE A 319 9.34 0.03 10.20
N THR A 320 9.74 0.80 11.22
CA THR A 320 9.47 0.47 12.62
C THR A 320 9.30 1.75 13.43
N THR A 321 8.37 1.71 14.38
CA THR A 321 8.15 2.78 15.37
C THR A 321 8.87 2.50 16.69
N LYS A 322 9.60 1.37 16.77
CA LYS A 322 10.39 1.00 17.94
C LYS A 322 11.72 1.76 17.92
N LYS A 323 12.16 2.27 19.08
CA LYS A 323 13.50 2.84 19.20
C LYS A 323 14.53 1.72 19.06
N SER A 324 15.68 2.00 18.44
CA SER A 324 16.76 1.02 18.29
C SER A 324 17.18 0.45 19.65
N GLY A 325 16.80 -0.80 19.95
CA GLY A 325 17.13 -1.47 21.21
C GLY A 325 15.93 -2.00 22.02
N GLU A 326 14.69 -1.84 21.54
CA GLU A 326 13.49 -2.56 22.01
C GLU A 326 13.05 -3.64 21.03
#